data_AF-A0A1G1LJK5-F1
#
_entry.id   AF-A0A1G1LJK5-F1
#
_cell.length_a   1.000
_cell.length_b   1.000
_cell.length_c   1.000
_cell.angle_alpha   90.00
_cell.angle_beta   90.00
_cell.angle_gamma   90.00
#
_symmetry.space_group_name_H-M   'P 1'
#
loop_
_entity.id
_entity.type
_entity.pdbx_description
1 polymer ?
#
loop_
_entity_poly.entity_id
_entity_poly.type
_entity_poly.pdbx_seq_one_letter_code
_entity_poly.pdbx_strand_id
1 'polypeptide(L)'
;MRRQRRRFFNFLTNGPPQRYFVALQFCILAAMLLFLLYGSFYLFGQFSLSAQELVSTPAEFRVELKEWYSHVVFALAGVFMIGFVINSLIGLMFLHRVVGPLVQVKRILDLLAEGEFPDGIVRFRRGDFTPELAESLNRLIDFLRHHASGRGRR
;
A
#
# COMPACT_ATOMS: atom_id res chain seq x y z
N MET A 1 20.39 13.73 -21.19
CA MET A 1 19.79 13.30 -19.90
C MET A 1 18.35 13.77 -19.62
N ARG A 2 17.63 14.49 -20.50
CA ARG A 2 16.27 15.03 -20.22
C ARG A 2 15.07 14.10 -20.51
N ARG A 3 15.26 12.95 -21.19
CA ARG A 3 14.16 12.11 -21.72
C ARG A 3 13.61 11.09 -20.72
N GLN A 4 14.42 10.61 -19.76
CA GLN A 4 13.99 9.63 -18.74
C GLN A 4 13.07 10.24 -17.68
N ARG A 5 13.28 11.52 -17.31
CA ARG A 5 12.48 12.21 -16.28
C ARG A 5 10.98 12.30 -16.63
N ARG A 6 10.63 12.33 -17.92
CA ARG A 6 9.23 12.35 -18.38
C ARG A 6 8.50 11.01 -18.24
N ARG A 7 9.21 9.87 -18.34
CA ARG A 7 8.58 8.54 -18.19
C ARG A 7 8.23 8.21 -16.74
N PHE A 8 9.07 8.62 -15.80
CA PHE A 8 8.82 8.42 -14.38
C PHE A 8 7.63 9.25 -13.90
N PHE A 9 7.53 10.53 -14.30
CA PHE A 9 6.36 11.35 -13.99
C PHE A 9 5.09 10.88 -14.71
N ASN A 10 5.16 10.41 -15.97
CA ASN A 10 3.99 9.84 -16.66
C ASN A 10 3.50 8.52 -16.05
N PHE A 11 4.38 7.74 -15.41
CA PHE A 11 3.97 6.56 -14.63
C PHE A 11 3.11 6.94 -13.42
N LEU A 12 3.38 8.12 -12.84
CA LEU A 12 2.74 8.68 -11.67
C LEU A 12 1.47 9.49 -11.96
N THR A 13 1.13 9.84 -13.20
CA THR A 13 -0.06 10.68 -13.50
C THR A 13 -1.18 9.98 -14.28
N ASN A 14 -0.88 8.94 -15.06
CA ASN A 14 -1.86 8.29 -15.95
C ASN A 14 -2.04 6.78 -15.68
N GLY A 15 -1.68 6.32 -14.48
CA GLY A 15 -1.71 4.89 -14.12
C GLY A 15 -2.91 4.50 -13.26
N PRO A 16 -3.23 3.18 -13.17
CA PRO A 16 -4.28 2.69 -12.29
C PRO A 16 -4.07 3.20 -10.85
N PRO A 17 -5.14 3.47 -10.08
CA PRO A 17 -5.06 3.95 -8.69
C PRO A 17 -4.12 3.15 -7.79
N GLN A 18 -3.93 1.85 -8.11
CA GLN A 18 -2.98 0.94 -7.47
C GLN A 18 -1.54 1.47 -7.43
N ARG A 19 -1.07 2.19 -8.46
CA ARG A 19 0.30 2.70 -8.49
C ARG A 19 0.54 3.79 -7.45
N TYR A 20 -0.46 4.66 -7.24
CA TYR A 20 -0.40 5.69 -6.21
C TYR A 20 -0.39 5.08 -4.81
N PHE A 21 -1.16 4.01 -4.60
CA PHE A 21 -1.16 3.30 -3.32
C PHE A 21 0.20 2.67 -3.02
N VAL A 22 0.79 1.96 -3.99
CA VAL A 22 2.13 1.37 -3.82
C VAL A 22 3.17 2.46 -3.60
N ALA A 23 3.14 3.56 -4.38
CA ALA A 23 4.03 4.69 -4.17
C ALA A 23 3.87 5.32 -2.78
N LEU A 24 2.63 5.47 -2.29
CA LEU A 24 2.35 5.95 -0.95
C LEU A 24 2.95 5.02 0.12
N GLN A 25 2.80 3.70 -0.03
CA GLN A 25 3.39 2.70 0.87
C GLN A 25 4.91 2.82 0.93
N PHE A 26 5.56 2.95 -0.23
CA PHE A 26 7.01 3.20 -0.30
C PHE A 26 7.40 4.53 0.36
N CYS A 27 6.63 5.60 0.14
CA CYS A 27 6.88 6.90 0.79
C CYS A 27 6.74 6.81 2.31
N ILE A 28 5.73 6.08 2.82
CA ILE A 28 5.53 5.88 4.26
C ILE A 28 6.72 5.10 4.85
N LEU A 29 7.14 4.00 4.21
CA LEU A 29 8.28 3.22 4.66
C LEU A 29 9.59 4.02 4.61
N ALA A 30 9.80 4.81 3.57
CA ALA A 30 10.96 5.69 3.45
C ALA A 30 10.96 6.79 4.54
N ALA A 31 9.81 7.41 4.80
CA ALA A 31 9.66 8.39 5.87
C ALA A 31 9.90 7.75 7.25
N MET A 32 9.39 6.54 7.48
CA MET A 32 9.63 5.77 8.70
C MET A 32 11.12 5.45 8.88
N LEU A 33 11.81 5.05 7.81
CA LEU A 33 13.25 4.79 7.85
C LEU A 33 14.04 6.05 8.19
N LEU A 34 13.71 7.18 7.55
CA LEU A 34 14.35 8.47 7.84
C LEU A 34 14.10 8.93 9.28
N PHE A 35 12.88 8.72 9.78
CA PHE A 35 12.52 9.01 11.17
C PHE A 35 13.34 8.17 12.16
N LEU A 36 13.43 6.85 11.93
CA LEU A 36 14.23 5.95 12.76
C LEU A 36 15.72 6.30 12.71
N LEU A 37 16.24 6.64 11.52
CA LEU A 37 17.63 7.05 11.34
C LEU A 37 17.92 8.35 12.09
N TYR A 38 17.08 9.37 11.92
CA TYR A 38 17.20 10.63 12.63
C TYR A 38 17.12 10.43 14.16
N GLY A 39 16.14 9.66 14.63
CA GLY A 39 15.99 9.33 16.04
C GLY A 39 17.20 8.61 16.61
N SER A 40 17.78 7.67 15.86
CA SER A 40 19.02 6.99 16.25
C SER A 40 20.19 7.95 16.40
N PHE A 41 20.40 8.87 15.44
CA PHE A 41 21.47 9.87 15.54
C PHE A 41 21.24 10.84 16.70
N TYR A 42 19.99 11.26 16.91
CA TYR A 42 19.62 12.14 18.02
C TYR A 42 19.90 11.50 19.38
N LEU A 43 19.43 10.25 19.59
CA LEU A 43 19.68 9.51 20.81
C LEU A 43 21.18 9.29 21.04
N PHE A 44 21.91 8.89 19.99
CA PHE A 44 23.35 8.68 20.08
C PHE A 44 24.10 9.98 20.43
N GLY A 45 23.67 11.11 19.89
CA GLY A 45 24.19 12.43 20.25
C GLY A 45 24.02 12.71 21.75
N GLN A 46 22.82 12.47 22.30
CA GLN A 46 22.55 12.64 23.73
C GLN A 46 23.42 11.73 24.61
N PHE A 47 23.59 10.47 24.21
CA PHE A 47 24.50 9.55 24.88
C PHE A 47 25.95 10.02 24.84
N SER A 48 26.42 10.49 23.68
CA SER A 48 27.81 10.95 23.53
C SER A 48 28.15 12.15 24.41
N LEU A 49 27.19 13.06 24.62
CA LEU A 49 27.35 14.22 25.51
C LEU A 49 27.36 13.79 26.98
N SER A 50 26.38 12.98 27.41
CA SER A 50 26.31 12.47 28.78
C SER A 50 27.51 11.60 29.16
N ALA A 51 28.01 10.78 28.23
CA ALA A 51 29.18 9.95 28.44
C ALA A 51 30.48 10.74 28.65
N GLN A 52 30.60 11.94 28.06
CA GLN A 52 31.76 12.81 28.28
C GLN A 52 31.80 13.43 29.69
N GLU A 53 30.64 13.63 30.32
CA GLU A 53 30.54 14.30 31.61
C GLU A 53 30.58 13.35 32.80
N LEU A 54 30.03 12.13 32.66
CA LEU A 54 29.82 11.21 33.79
C LEU A 54 30.83 10.07 33.87
N VAL A 55 31.51 9.72 32.76
CA VAL A 55 32.23 8.45 32.67
C VAL A 55 33.74 8.68 32.67
N SER A 56 34.37 8.35 33.79
CA SER A 56 35.82 8.54 33.98
C SER A 56 36.63 7.30 33.60
N THR A 57 36.02 6.11 33.64
CA THR A 57 36.73 4.84 33.41
C THR A 57 36.20 4.06 32.21
N PRO A 58 37.06 3.30 31.49
CA PRO A 58 36.62 2.43 30.40
C PRO A 58 35.67 1.31 30.82
N ALA A 59 35.64 0.95 32.11
CA ALA A 59 34.77 -0.11 32.63
C ALA A 59 33.33 0.40 32.81
N GLU A 60 33.17 1.57 33.42
CA GLU A 60 31.87 2.24 33.57
C GLU A 60 31.24 2.55 32.21
N PHE A 61 32.05 3.00 31.24
CA PHE A 61 31.58 3.26 29.87
C PHE A 61 30.92 2.05 29.22
N ARG A 62 31.48 0.85 29.39
CA ARG A 62 30.94 -0.38 28.79
C ARG A 62 29.60 -0.78 29.40
N VAL A 63 29.42 -0.56 30.69
CA VAL A 63 28.16 -0.86 31.39
C VAL A 63 27.08 0.10 30.91
N GLU A 64 27.36 1.41 30.96
CA GLU A 64 26.44 2.46 30.53
C GLU A 64 26.05 2.31 29.05
N LEU A 65 27.03 2.03 28.19
CA LEU A 65 26.79 1.78 26.76
C LEU A 65 25.86 0.60 26.54
N LYS A 66 26.03 -0.49 27.30
CA LYS A 66 25.20 -1.70 27.16
C LYS A 66 23.76 -1.44 27.60
N GLU A 67 23.57 -0.77 28.72
CA GLU A 67 22.23 -0.41 29.21
C GLU A 67 21.53 0.52 28.23
N TRP A 68 22.21 1.59 27.83
CA TRP A 68 21.71 2.53 26.84
C TRP A 68 21.36 1.86 25.50
N TYR A 69 22.27 1.03 24.97
CA TYR A 69 22.05 0.31 23.72
C TYR A 69 20.79 -0.56 23.80
N SER A 70 20.59 -1.28 24.90
CA SER A 70 19.42 -2.13 25.08
C SER A 70 18.13 -1.29 25.04
N HIS A 71 18.07 -0.17 25.76
CA HIS A 71 16.92 0.72 25.77
C HIS A 71 16.62 1.30 24.40
N VAL A 72 17.65 1.76 23.68
CA VAL A 72 17.51 2.33 22.34
C VAL A 72 17.02 1.30 21.34
N VAL A 73 17.58 0.08 21.35
CA VAL A 73 17.14 -1.00 20.46
C VAL A 73 15.69 -1.35 20.71
N PHE A 74 15.27 -1.51 21.98
CA PHE A 74 13.88 -1.80 22.29
C PHE A 74 12.93 -0.66 21.88
N ALA A 75 13.32 0.60 22.10
CA ALA A 75 12.53 1.76 21.69
C ALA A 75 12.39 1.83 20.15
N LEU A 76 13.49 1.71 19.41
CA LEU A 76 13.48 1.73 17.94
C LEU A 76 12.70 0.55 17.36
N ALA A 77 12.87 -0.65 17.92
CA ALA A 77 12.11 -1.83 17.52
C ALA A 77 10.61 -1.65 17.78
N GLY A 78 10.23 -1.08 18.92
CA GLY A 78 8.84 -0.77 19.25
C GLY A 78 8.22 0.21 18.24
N VAL A 79 8.90 1.32 17.95
CA VAL A 79 8.45 2.30 16.95
C VAL A 79 8.34 1.67 15.56
N PHE A 80 9.34 0.89 15.14
CA PHE A 80 9.32 0.17 13.88
C PHE A 80 8.13 -0.78 13.80
N MET A 81 7.89 -1.59 14.84
CA MET A 81 6.78 -2.53 14.87
C MET A 81 5.42 -1.84 14.79
N ILE A 82 5.23 -0.75 15.52
CA ILE A 82 4.00 0.06 15.45
C ILE A 82 3.81 0.60 14.03
N GLY A 83 4.84 1.22 13.46
CA GLY A 83 4.79 1.76 12.10
C GLY A 83 4.50 0.67 11.05
N PHE A 84 5.15 -0.49 11.18
CA PHE A 84 4.94 -1.65 10.32
C PHE A 84 3.52 -2.20 10.39
N VAL A 85 2.94 -2.31 11.59
CA VAL A 85 1.56 -2.76 11.77
C VAL A 85 0.58 -1.79 11.13
N ILE A 86 0.74 -0.47 11.37
CA ILE A 86 -0.11 0.56 10.75
C ILE A 86 -0.02 0.48 9.22
N ASN A 87 1.21 0.39 8.69
CA ASN A 87 1.47 0.29 7.26
C ASN A 87 0.79 -0.94 6.64
N SER A 88 0.92 -2.10 7.31
CA SER A 88 0.31 -3.37 6.91
C SER A 88 -1.21 -3.33 6.94
N LEU A 89 -1.81 -2.71 7.96
CA LEU A 89 -3.27 -2.55 8.07
C LEU A 89 -3.82 -1.68 6.93
N ILE A 90 -3.14 -0.58 6.60
CA ILE A 90 -3.49 0.25 5.43
C ILE A 90 -3.39 -0.58 4.14
N GLY A 91 -2.34 -1.40 4.03
CA GLY A 91 -2.14 -2.43 2.99
C GLY A 91 -3.35 -3.34 2.80
N LEU A 92 -3.77 -3.97 3.89
CA LEU A 92 -4.86 -4.93 3.91
C LEU A 92 -6.21 -4.28 3.58
N MET A 93 -6.48 -3.09 4.12
CA MET A 93 -7.69 -2.33 3.80
C MET A 93 -7.78 -2.00 2.31
N PHE A 94 -6.65 -1.65 1.69
CA PHE A 94 -6.59 -1.42 0.25
C PHE A 94 -6.85 -2.71 -0.54
N LEU A 95 -6.24 -3.83 -0.14
CA LEU A 95 -6.43 -5.12 -0.79
C LEU A 95 -7.91 -5.53 -0.82
N HIS A 96 -8.63 -5.35 0.29
CA HIS A 96 -10.06 -5.64 0.36
C HIS A 96 -10.90 -4.85 -0.65
N ARG A 97 -10.56 -3.56 -0.89
CA ARG A 97 -11.23 -2.70 -1.89
C ARG A 97 -10.96 -3.10 -3.34
N VAL A 98 -9.96 -3.96 -3.58
CA VAL A 98 -9.61 -4.47 -4.92
C VAL A 98 -10.16 -5.89 -5.12
N VAL A 99 -9.96 -6.78 -4.14
CA VAL A 99 -10.35 -8.20 -4.25
C VAL A 99 -11.87 -8.35 -4.37
N GLY A 100 -12.67 -7.58 -3.62
CA GLY A 100 -14.13 -7.66 -3.67
C GLY A 100 -14.70 -7.49 -5.10
N PRO A 101 -14.41 -6.37 -5.77
CA PRO A 101 -14.80 -6.15 -7.17
C PRO A 101 -14.30 -7.24 -8.12
N LEU A 102 -13.06 -7.72 -7.97
CA LEU A 102 -12.50 -8.77 -8.83
C LEU A 102 -13.26 -10.10 -8.71
N VAL A 103 -13.63 -10.49 -7.48
CA VAL A 103 -14.44 -11.70 -7.26
C VAL A 103 -15.83 -11.54 -7.90
N GLN A 104 -16.43 -10.35 -7.80
CA GLN A 104 -17.71 -10.07 -8.45
C GLN A 104 -17.61 -10.13 -9.98
N VAL A 105 -16.55 -9.56 -10.56
CA VAL A 105 -16.27 -9.63 -12.00
C VAL A 105 -16.13 -11.07 -12.44
N LYS A 106 -15.33 -11.89 -11.74
CA LYS A 106 -15.17 -13.31 -12.04
C LYS A 106 -16.54 -14.01 -12.09
N ARG A 107 -17.37 -13.83 -11.05
CA ARG A 107 -18.70 -14.44 -10.98
C ARG A 107 -19.59 -14.04 -12.17
N ILE A 108 -19.53 -12.78 -12.59
CA ILE A 108 -20.31 -12.30 -13.73
C ILE A 108 -19.80 -12.89 -15.04
N LEU A 109 -18.48 -13.01 -15.21
CA LEU A 109 -17.89 -13.65 -16.38
C LEU A 109 -18.25 -15.14 -16.45
N ASP A 110 -18.25 -15.83 -15.31
CA ASP A 110 -18.68 -17.24 -15.21
C ASP A 110 -20.16 -17.37 -15.64
N LEU A 111 -21.06 -16.51 -15.15
CA LEU A 111 -22.48 -16.48 -15.57
C LEU A 111 -22.63 -16.24 -17.08
N LEU A 112 -21.92 -15.26 -17.63
CA LEU A 112 -21.96 -14.95 -19.06
C LEU A 112 -21.44 -16.12 -19.91
N ALA A 113 -20.47 -16.89 -19.40
CA ALA A 113 -19.96 -18.07 -20.08
C ALA A 113 -20.99 -19.21 -20.14
N GLU A 114 -21.90 -19.27 -19.16
CA GLU A 114 -23.04 -20.20 -19.13
C GLU A 114 -24.21 -19.73 -20.02
N GLY A 115 -24.11 -18.54 -20.63
CA GLY A 115 -25.16 -17.93 -21.43
C GLY A 115 -26.23 -17.21 -20.62
N GLU A 116 -26.03 -17.10 -19.31
CA GLU A 116 -26.88 -16.35 -18.39
C GLU A 116 -26.44 -14.89 -18.30
N PHE A 117 -27.39 -13.98 -18.09
CA PHE A 117 -27.10 -12.55 -17.94
C PHE A 117 -27.44 -12.10 -16.52
N PRO A 118 -26.60 -11.25 -15.89
CA PRO A 118 -26.92 -10.70 -14.59
C PRO A 118 -28.15 -9.79 -14.66
N ASP A 119 -28.95 -9.82 -13.61
CA ASP A 119 -30.10 -8.93 -13.44
C ASP A 119 -29.64 -7.49 -13.14
N GLY A 120 -29.89 -6.59 -14.09
CA GLY A 120 -29.59 -5.17 -13.96
C GLY A 120 -28.13 -4.77 -14.23
N ILE A 121 -27.77 -3.57 -13.76
CA ILE A 121 -26.47 -2.93 -14.00
C ILE A 121 -25.48 -3.36 -12.91
N VAL A 122 -24.31 -3.82 -13.31
CA VAL A 122 -23.21 -4.14 -12.41
C VAL A 122 -22.67 -2.85 -11.79
N ARG A 123 -22.66 -2.78 -10.46
CA ARG A 123 -22.10 -1.65 -9.70
C ARG A 123 -21.23 -2.18 -8.57
N PHE A 124 -20.04 -1.61 -8.44
CA PHE A 124 -19.17 -1.84 -7.28
C PHE A 124 -19.52 -0.89 -6.14
N ARG A 125 -19.00 -1.17 -4.94
CA ARG A 125 -19.30 -0.36 -3.76
C ARG A 125 -18.60 1.00 -3.88
N ARG A 126 -19.20 2.03 -3.27
CA ARG A 126 -18.57 3.36 -3.19
C ARG A 126 -17.22 3.25 -2.48
N GLY A 127 -16.16 3.71 -3.13
CA GLY A 127 -14.78 3.66 -2.61
C GLY A 127 -13.94 2.50 -3.13
N ASP A 128 -14.50 1.61 -3.95
CA ASP A 128 -13.74 0.60 -4.69
C ASP A 128 -12.97 1.24 -5.85
N PHE A 129 -11.78 0.72 -6.15
CA PHE A 129 -10.84 1.33 -7.10
C PHE A 129 -11.13 1.05 -8.59
N THR A 130 -12.32 0.50 -8.90
CA THR A 130 -12.61 -0.06 -10.23
C THR A 130 -13.95 0.38 -10.87
N PRO A 131 -14.40 1.65 -10.72
CA PRO A 131 -15.65 2.09 -11.35
C PRO A 131 -15.61 1.95 -12.89
N GLU A 132 -14.46 2.24 -13.50
CA GLU A 132 -14.25 2.10 -14.96
C GLU A 132 -14.35 0.63 -15.43
N LEU A 133 -13.99 -0.32 -14.57
CA LEU A 133 -14.13 -1.75 -14.84
C LEU A 133 -15.60 -2.17 -14.79
N ALA A 134 -16.39 -1.61 -13.85
CA ALA A 134 -17.84 -1.82 -13.82
C ALA A 134 -18.50 -1.31 -15.10
N GLU A 135 -18.15 -0.10 -15.54
CA GLU A 135 -18.65 0.47 -16.80
C GLU A 135 -18.27 -0.39 -18.00
N SER A 136 -17.02 -0.84 -18.07
CA SER A 136 -16.54 -1.69 -19.15
C SER A 136 -17.27 -3.04 -19.17
N LEU A 137 -17.53 -3.63 -18.01
CA LEU A 137 -18.27 -4.87 -17.86
C LEU A 137 -19.75 -4.70 -18.26
N ASN A 138 -20.39 -3.59 -17.88
CA ASN A 138 -21.76 -3.27 -18.30
C ASN A 138 -21.87 -3.13 -19.82
N ARG A 139 -20.92 -2.42 -20.47
CA ARG A 139 -20.89 -2.31 -21.94
C ARG A 139 -20.78 -3.68 -22.62
N LEU A 140 -19.99 -4.60 -22.06
CA LEU A 140 -19.89 -5.98 -22.55
C LEU A 140 -21.22 -6.73 -22.42
N ILE A 141 -21.86 -6.66 -21.24
CA ILE A 141 -23.14 -7.31 -20.97
C ILE A 141 -24.21 -6.83 -21.93
N ASP A 142 -24.33 -5.50 -22.13
CA ASP A 142 -25.32 -4.90 -23.02
C ASP A 142 -25.09 -5.34 -24.47
N PHE A 143 -23.83 -5.35 -24.93
CA PHE A 143 -23.46 -5.83 -26.25
C PHE A 143 -23.88 -7.28 -26.48
N LEU A 144 -23.56 -8.17 -25.53
CA LEU A 144 -23.90 -9.59 -25.60
C LEU A 144 -25.41 -9.83 -25.55
N ARG A 145 -26.13 -9.10 -24.69
CA ARG A 145 -27.60 -9.20 -24.56
C ARG A 145 -28.30 -8.84 -25.87
N HIS A 146 -27.87 -7.76 -26.53
CA HIS A 146 -28.41 -7.38 -27.84
C HIS A 146 -28.15 -8.45 -28.91
N HIS A 147 -26.95 -9.04 -28.95
CA HIS A 147 -26.62 -10.08 -29.93
C HIS A 147 -27.37 -11.40 -29.69
N ALA A 148 -27.58 -11.78 -28.43
CA ALA A 148 -28.36 -12.97 -28.09
C ALA A 148 -29.82 -12.81 -28.52
N SER A 149 -30.43 -11.64 -28.28
CA SER A 149 -31.82 -11.36 -28.69
C SER A 149 -32.02 -11.31 -30.23
N GLY A 150 -30.98 -10.94 -30.99
CA GLY A 150 -31.02 -10.89 -32.46
C GLY A 150 -30.96 -12.26 -33.15
N ARG A 151 -30.36 -13.29 -32.51
CA ARG A 151 -30.29 -14.65 -33.08
C ARG A 151 -31.58 -15.47 -32.90
N GLY A 152 -32.43 -15.14 -31.93
CA GLY A 152 -33.71 -15.84 -31.70
C GLY A 152 -34.85 -15.46 -32.65
N ARG A 153 -34.61 -14.57 -33.62
CA ARG A 153 -35.61 -14.04 -34.58
C ARG A 153 -35.42 -14.54 -36.03
N ARG A 154 -34.56 -15.54 -36.24
CA ARG A 154 -34.39 -16.19 -37.55
C ARG A 154 -34.73 -17.66 -37.45
#